data_AF-A0A0D2Q5A1-F1
#
_entry.id   AF-A0A0D2Q5A1-F1
#
_cell.length_a   1.000
_cell.length_b   1.000
_cell.length_c   1.000
_cell.angle_alpha   90.00
_cell.angle_beta   90.00
_cell.angle_gamma   90.00
#
_symmetry.space_group_name_H-M   'P 1'
#
loop_
_entity.id
_entity.type
_entity.pdbx_description
1 polymer ?
#
loop_
_entity_poly.entity_id
_entity_poly.type
_entity_poly.pdbx_seq_one_letter_code
_entity_poly.pdbx_strand_id
1 'polypeptide(L)' 'CYICLLEYEEGDSMRIFACNHEFRRSCIDKWLTEVHR' A
#
# COMPACT_ATOMS: atom_id res chain seq x y z
N CYS A 1 -1.87 -2.14 -6.83
CA CYS A 1 -1.89 -2.32 -5.35
C CYS A 1 -2.99 -3.27 -4.91
N TYR A 2 -2.68 -4.31 -4.15
CA TYR A 2 -3.68 -5.31 -3.71
C TYR A 2 -4.74 -4.77 -2.73
N ILE A 3 -4.54 -3.58 -2.16
CA ILE A 3 -5.52 -2.96 -1.24
C ILE A 3 -6.62 -2.23 -2.03
N CYS A 4 -6.25 -1.39 -3.00
CA CYS A 4 -7.21 -0.62 -3.80
C CYS A 4 -7.58 -1.26 -5.14
N LEU A 5 -6.88 -2.32 -5.55
CA LEU A 5 -7.05 -3.03 -6.83
C LEU A 5 -6.84 -2.17 -8.08
N LEU A 6 -6.15 -1.03 -7.94
CA LEU A 6 -5.79 -0.14 -9.04
C LEU A 6 -4.35 -0.36 -9.51
N GLU A 7 -4.10 -0.04 -10.77
CA GLU A 7 -2.77 -0.04 -11.40
C GLU A 7 -1.84 0.99 -10.74
N TYR A 8 -0.53 0.85 -10.90
CA TYR A 8 0.43 1.81 -10.37
C TYR A 8 0.73 2.87 -11.43
N GLU A 9 0.75 4.13 -11.01
CA GLU A 9 1.01 5.26 -11.91
C GLU A 9 2.37 5.92 -11.60
N GLU A 10 2.94 6.64 -12.57
CA GLU A 10 4.14 7.44 -12.32
C GLU A 10 3.86 8.46 -11.20
N GLY A 11 4.73 8.46 -10.18
CA GLY A 11 4.59 9.29 -9.00
C GLY A 11 3.84 8.63 -7.83
N ASP A 12 3.30 7.41 -8.00
CA ASP A 12 2.77 6.66 -6.86
C ASP A 12 3.87 6.37 -5.84
N SER A 13 3.61 6.75 -4.58
CA SER A 13 4.49 6.45 -3.46
C SER A 13 4.27 4.99 -3.02
N MET A 14 5.31 4.18 -3.10
CA MET A 14 5.25 2.73 -2.87
C MET A 14 6.00 2.32 -1.61
N ARG A 15 5.57 1.23 -0.97
CA ARG A 15 6.35 0.54 0.07
C ARG A 15 6.53 -0.92 -0.31
N ILE A 16 7.78 -1.38 -0.20
CA ILE A 16 8.16 -2.78 -0.35
C ILE A 16 8.51 -3.32 1.04
N PHE A 17 7.88 -4.42 1.43
CA PHE A 17 8.13 -5.09 2.69
C PHE A 17 9.25 -6.13 2.55
N ALA A 18 9.83 -6.59 3.66
CA ALA A 18 10.85 -7.63 3.66
C ALA A 18 10.38 -8.97 3.05
N CYS A 19 9.07 -9.19 2.96
CA CYS A 19 8.45 -10.32 2.26
C CYS A 19 8.25 -10.07 0.75
N ASN A 20 8.85 -9.02 0.19
CA ASN A 20 8.78 -8.59 -1.21
C ASN A 20 7.38 -8.20 -1.72
N HIS A 21 6.42 -7.99 -0.82
CA HIS A 21 5.12 -7.46 -1.21
C HIS A 21 5.17 -5.94 -1.33
N GLU A 22 4.54 -5.42 -2.38
CA GLU A 22 4.50 -4.01 -2.70
C GLU A 22 3.08 -3.44 -2.61
N PHE A 23 2.96 -2.28 -1.97
CA PHE A 23 1.70 -1.56 -1.82
C PHE A 23 1.91 -0.06 -2.00
N ARG A 24 0.87 0.66 -2.45
CA ARG A 24 0.87 2.12 -2.33
C ARG A 24 0.92 2.51 -0.86
N ARG A 25 1.81 3.42 -0.53
CA ARG A 25 2.04 3.96 0.81
C ARG A 25 0.74 4.48 1.43
N SER A 26 -0.06 5.22 0.67
CA SER A 26 -1.35 5.76 1.12
C SER A 26 -2.36 4.68 1.49
N CYS A 27 -2.39 3.56 0.75
CA CYS A 27 -3.30 2.46 1.00
C CYS A 27 -2.87 1.65 2.23
N ILE A 28 -1.59 1.27 2.31
CA ILE A 28 -1.08 0.45 3.41
C ILE A 28 -1.04 1.23 4.73
N ASP A 29 -0.66 2.51 4.70
CA ASP A 29 -0.62 3.34 5.91
C ASP A 29 -2.05 3.49 6.49
N LYS A 30 -3.06 3.77 5.64
CA LYS A 30 -4.47 3.79 6.08
C LYS A 30 -4.92 2.46 6.66
N TRP A 31 -4.72 1.36 5.92
CA TRP A 31 -5.14 0.03 6.34
C TRP A 31 -4.55 -0.38 7.69
N LEU A 32 -3.24 -0.16 7.91
CA LEU A 32 -2.59 -0.49 9.19
C LEU A 32 -3.11 0.35 10.36
N THR A 33 -3.45 1.62 10.13
CA THR A 33 -3.97 2.52 11.18
C THR A 33 -5.44 2.27 11.53
N GLU A 34 -6.25 1.73 10.62
CA GLU A 34 -7.69 1.52 10.83
C GLU A 34 -8.03 0.14 11.40
N VAL A 35 -7.23 -0.89 11.13
CA VAL A 35 -7.52 -2.28 11.54
C VAL A 35 -7.31 -2.54 13.05
N HIS A 36 -6.71 -1.61 13.79
CA HIS A 36 -6.44 -1.74 15.23
C HIS A 36 -7.37 -0.88 16.12
N ARG A 37 -8.57 -0.53 15.67
CA ARG A 37 -9.55 0.23 16.46
C ARG A 37 -10.72 -0.62 16.92
#